data_AF-A0A7H8HCX4-F1
#
_entry.id   AF-A0A7H8HCX4-F1
#
_cell.length_a   1.000
_cell.length_b   1.000
_cell.length_c   1.000
_cell.angle_alpha   90.00
_cell.angle_beta   90.00
_cell.angle_gamma   90.00
#
_symmetry.space_group_name_H-M   'P 1'
#
loop_
_entity.id
_entity.type
_entity.pdbx_description
1 polymer ?
#
loop_
_entity_poly.entity_id
_entity_poly.type
_entity_poly.pdbx_seq_one_letter_code
_entity_poly.pdbx_strand_id
1 'polypeptide(L)'
;MGVLLKPTSQMGHWAVEMFTDSARLRRTAPADTAPRSAHAVPDDVTLPQLDVEEASAERGFEFEITDVGPVIATLDQVLGDALYCDFIGRVNIDLGRWSHPRSEDSWVTIAGPVVEAATRVHDRTVELRYVHVAELHQVLIDFADTRAADDASG
;
A
#
# COMPACT_ATOMS: atom_id res chain seq x y z
N MET A 1 8.99 -11.54 -12.13
CA MET A 1 7.75 -12.19 -11.62
C MET A 1 7.70 -11.93 -10.13
N GLY A 2 6.53 -11.59 -9.60
CA GLY A 2 6.32 -11.41 -8.16
C GLY A 2 5.82 -12.70 -7.48
N VAL A 3 5.87 -12.72 -6.15
CA VAL A 3 5.38 -13.81 -5.30
C VAL A 3 4.25 -13.28 -4.42
N LEU A 4 3.03 -13.80 -4.60
CA LEU A 4 1.89 -13.47 -3.76
C LEU A 4 2.05 -14.13 -2.38
N LEU A 5 2.11 -13.33 -1.31
CA LEU A 5 2.14 -13.86 0.04
C LEU A 5 0.78 -14.43 0.44
N LYS A 6 0.81 -15.43 1.33
CA LYS A 6 -0.40 -16.08 1.83
C LYS A 6 -1.17 -15.10 2.72
N PRO A 7 -2.46 -14.82 2.43
CA PRO A 7 -3.25 -13.90 3.25
C PRO A 7 -3.45 -14.44 4.66
N THR A 8 -3.46 -13.53 5.64
CA THR A 8 -3.84 -13.80 7.03
C THR A 8 -5.18 -13.13 7.35
N SER A 9 -5.86 -13.59 8.39
CA SER A 9 -7.13 -12.99 8.83
C SER A 9 -7.02 -11.52 9.22
N GLN A 10 -5.84 -11.09 9.69
CA GLN A 10 -5.60 -9.71 10.13
C GLN A 10 -5.51 -8.73 8.95
N MET A 11 -5.12 -9.19 7.77
CA MET A 11 -5.03 -8.37 6.56
C MET A 11 -6.39 -8.02 5.96
N GLY A 12 -7.49 -8.64 6.43
CA GLY A 12 -8.83 -8.40 5.92
C GLY A 12 -8.90 -8.58 4.40
N HIS A 13 -9.22 -7.49 3.70
CA HIS A 13 -9.31 -7.46 2.24
C HIS A 13 -7.99 -7.13 1.55
N TRP A 14 -6.85 -7.09 2.24
CA TRP A 14 -5.55 -6.76 1.66
C TRP A 14 -4.73 -7.99 1.31
N ALA A 15 -3.93 -7.86 0.25
CA ALA A 15 -2.97 -8.85 -0.20
C ALA A 15 -1.67 -8.16 -0.61
N VAL A 16 -0.57 -8.91 -0.61
CA VAL A 16 0.73 -8.38 -1.01
C VAL A 16 1.48 -9.31 -1.95
N GLU A 17 2.02 -8.72 -3.02
CA GLU A 17 2.90 -9.38 -3.97
C GLU A 17 4.32 -8.84 -3.81
N MET A 18 5.27 -9.74 -3.59
CA MET A 18 6.69 -9.44 -3.35
C MET A 18 7.47 -9.50 -4.66
N PHE A 19 8.29 -8.48 -4.91
CA PHE A 19 9.23 -8.41 -6.02
C PHE A 19 10.67 -8.39 -5.51
N THR A 20 11.63 -8.25 -6.41
CA THR A 20 13.07 -8.28 -6.06
C THR A 20 13.47 -7.13 -5.12
N ASP A 21 12.90 -5.94 -5.28
CA ASP A 21 13.22 -4.73 -4.50
C ASP A 21 12.00 -3.89 -4.07
N SER A 22 10.79 -4.39 -4.34
CA SER A 22 9.52 -3.74 -4.02
C SER A 22 8.48 -4.73 -3.53
N ALA A 23 7.47 -4.21 -2.85
CA ALA A 23 6.23 -4.90 -2.52
C ALA A 23 5.05 -4.14 -3.11
N ARG A 24 4.07 -4.86 -3.60
CA ARG A 24 2.81 -4.31 -4.09
C ARG A 24 1.67 -4.72 -3.18
N LEU A 25 1.10 -3.74 -2.48
CA LEU A 25 -0.07 -3.92 -1.64
C LEU A 25 -1.31 -3.69 -2.50
N ARG A 26 -2.27 -4.60 -2.40
CA ARG A 26 -3.52 -4.54 -3.15
C ARG A 26 -4.70 -4.82 -2.23
N ARG A 27 -5.68 -3.92 -2.25
CA ARG A 27 -7.01 -4.25 -1.70
C ARG A 27 -7.70 -5.21 -2.67
N THR A 28 -7.84 -6.45 -2.26
CA THR A 28 -8.71 -7.43 -2.93
C THR A 28 -10.16 -6.96 -2.81
N ALA A 29 -10.88 -6.91 -3.92
CA ALA A 29 -12.32 -6.72 -3.86
C ALA A 29 -12.93 -7.78 -2.91
N PRO A 30 -13.91 -7.41 -2.05
CA PRO A 30 -14.65 -8.40 -1.27
C PRO A 30 -15.19 -9.42 -2.27
N ALA A 31 -14.84 -10.68 -2.06
CA ALA A 31 -14.92 -11.72 -3.08
C ALA A 31 -16.18 -11.60 -3.94
N ASP A 32 -15.97 -11.34 -5.24
CA ASP A 32 -16.86 -11.86 -6.26
C ASP A 32 -17.18 -13.30 -5.89
N THR A 33 -18.44 -13.56 -5.56
CA THR A 33 -19.10 -14.79 -5.97
C THR A 33 -18.79 -14.99 -7.45
N ALA A 34 -17.71 -15.71 -7.75
CA ALA A 34 -17.17 -15.84 -9.10
C ALA A 34 -18.26 -16.36 -10.07
N PRO A 35 -18.20 -15.97 -11.36
CA PRO A 35 -17.34 -16.74 -12.24
C PRO A 35 -16.59 -15.90 -13.30
N ARG A 36 -15.50 -16.51 -13.79
CA ARG A 36 -14.80 -16.23 -15.06
C ARG A 36 -15.66 -15.46 -16.07
N SER A 37 -15.38 -14.17 -16.22
CA SER A 37 -15.68 -13.43 -17.45
C SER A 37 -14.44 -12.64 -17.83
N ALA A 38 -13.69 -13.18 -18.79
CA ALA A 38 -12.75 -12.38 -19.56
C ALA A 38 -13.58 -11.38 -20.39
N HIS A 39 -13.94 -10.26 -19.80
CA HIS A 39 -14.24 -9.08 -20.59
C HIS A 39 -12.90 -8.50 -20.99
N ALA A 40 -12.49 -8.84 -22.21
CA ALA A 40 -11.39 -8.18 -22.88
C ALA A 40 -11.67 -6.68 -22.83
N VAL A 41 -10.84 -5.97 -22.06
CA VAL A 41 -10.75 -4.51 -22.16
C VAL A 41 -10.31 -4.25 -23.60
N PRO A 42 -10.99 -3.37 -24.37
CA PRO A 42 -10.53 -3.02 -25.71
C PRO A 42 -9.13 -2.42 -25.60
N ASP A 43 -8.16 -2.98 -26.32
CA ASP A 43 -6.75 -2.54 -26.34
C ASP A 43 -6.56 -1.10 -26.85
N ASP A 44 -7.60 -0.46 -27.39
CA ASP A 44 -7.57 0.84 -28.07
C ASP A 44 -8.16 2.01 -27.25
N VAL A 45 -8.07 1.97 -25.92
CA VAL A 45 -8.29 3.20 -25.14
C VAL A 45 -6.98 3.96 -25.08
N THR A 46 -6.86 5.02 -25.87
CA THR A 46 -5.80 6.03 -25.71
C THR A 46 -5.93 6.64 -24.33
N LEU A 47 -5.18 6.09 -23.38
CA LEU A 47 -5.03 6.66 -22.04
C LEU A 47 -4.45 8.07 -22.19
N PRO A 48 -4.95 9.08 -21.45
CA PRO A 48 -4.29 10.37 -21.43
C PRO A 48 -2.83 10.14 -21.02
N GLN A 49 -1.90 10.60 -21.86
CA GLN A 49 -0.49 10.59 -21.50
C GLN A 49 -0.35 11.42 -20.24
N LEU A 50 -0.03 10.76 -19.13
CA LEU A 50 0.30 11.45 -17.90
C LEU A 50 1.51 12.33 -18.18
N ASP A 51 1.33 13.62 -17.98
CA ASP A 51 2.38 14.60 -18.14
C ASP A 51 3.51 14.25 -17.18
N VAL A 52 4.73 14.13 -17.73
CA VAL A 52 5.90 13.65 -16.99
C VAL A 52 6.32 14.67 -15.91
N GLU A 53 5.91 15.92 -16.04
CA GLU A 53 6.07 16.94 -15.01
C GLU A 53 5.06 16.81 -13.86
N GLU A 54 3.91 16.16 -14.07
CA GLU A 54 2.91 15.83 -13.03
C GLU A 54 3.26 14.54 -12.27
N ALA A 55 4.17 13.72 -12.81
CA ALA A 55 4.66 12.49 -12.17
C ALA A 55 5.60 12.74 -10.96
N SER A 56 6.01 14.00 -10.73
CA SER A 56 6.80 14.42 -9.56
C SER A 56 5.94 14.92 -8.39
N ALA A 57 4.60 14.91 -8.52
CA ALA A 57 3.73 15.11 -7.37
C ALA A 57 3.94 13.93 -6.39
N GLU A 58 4.21 14.23 -5.12
CA GLU A 58 4.30 13.26 -4.03
C GLU A 58 3.12 12.29 -4.09
N ARG A 59 3.35 11.09 -4.64
CA ARG A 59 2.30 10.07 -4.80
C ARG A 59 1.98 9.51 -3.41
N GLY A 60 0.80 9.83 -2.89
CA GLY A 60 0.36 9.37 -1.58
C GLY A 60 -0.20 7.95 -1.59
N PHE A 61 -0.25 7.35 -0.41
CA PHE A 61 -1.04 6.16 -0.15
C PHE A 61 -2.34 6.58 0.53
N GLU A 62 -3.46 6.14 -0.05
CA GLU A 62 -4.80 6.42 0.46
C GLU A 62 -5.56 5.13 0.71
N PHE A 63 -6.28 5.03 1.83
CA PHE A 63 -7.12 3.87 2.16
C PHE A 63 -8.20 4.23 3.20
N GLU A 64 -9.21 3.38 3.34
CA GLU A 64 -10.31 3.63 4.29
C GLU A 64 -9.77 3.60 5.72
N ILE A 65 -10.29 4.44 6.60
CA ILE A 65 -9.79 4.50 7.98
C ILE A 65 -9.99 3.19 8.75
N THR A 66 -10.98 2.40 8.36
CA THR A 66 -11.21 1.03 8.87
C THR A 66 -10.12 0.04 8.46
N ASP A 67 -9.37 0.37 7.41
CA ASP A 67 -8.30 -0.46 6.86
C ASP A 67 -6.93 -0.16 7.49
N VAL A 68 -6.79 0.78 8.45
CA VAL A 68 -5.51 1.08 9.13
C VAL A 68 -4.86 -0.19 9.69
N GLY A 69 -5.58 -0.96 10.52
CA GLY A 69 -5.08 -2.22 11.08
C GLY A 69 -4.73 -3.26 10.01
N PRO A 70 -5.64 -3.54 9.04
CA PRO A 70 -5.35 -4.41 7.90
C PRO A 70 -4.13 -4.03 7.07
N VAL A 71 -3.90 -2.74 6.84
CA VAL A 71 -2.72 -2.24 6.12
C VAL A 71 -1.45 -2.46 6.94
N ILE A 72 -1.46 -2.17 8.24
CA ILE A 72 -0.33 -2.45 9.15
C ILE A 72 0.01 -3.95 9.11
N ALA A 73 -0.98 -4.83 9.26
CA ALA A 73 -0.78 -6.28 9.20
C ALA A 73 -0.25 -6.77 7.84
N THR A 74 -0.57 -6.06 6.77
CA THR A 74 -0.02 -6.35 5.43
C THR A 74 1.45 -5.94 5.34
N LEU A 75 1.83 -4.82 5.93
CA LEU A 75 3.23 -4.38 6.00
C LEU A 75 4.05 -5.31 6.91
N ASP A 76 3.49 -5.79 8.02
CA ASP A 76 4.12 -6.79 8.89
C ASP A 76 4.53 -8.05 8.11
N GLN A 77 3.68 -8.52 7.17
CA GLN A 77 4.05 -9.65 6.33
C GLN A 77 5.24 -9.35 5.42
N VAL A 78 5.32 -8.14 4.85
CA VAL A 78 6.45 -7.72 4.03
C VAL A 78 7.73 -7.70 4.86
N LEU A 79 7.67 -7.09 6.05
CA LEU A 79 8.81 -6.97 6.97
C LEU A 79 9.30 -8.34 7.48
N GLY A 80 8.39 -9.32 7.60
CA GLY A 80 8.71 -10.68 8.00
C GLY A 80 9.18 -11.61 6.87
N ASP A 81 9.13 -11.18 5.61
CA ASP A 81 9.49 -12.02 4.47
C ASP A 81 11.02 -12.06 4.22
N ALA A 82 11.51 -13.21 3.77
CA ALA A 82 12.93 -13.42 3.51
C ALA A 82 13.49 -12.49 2.41
N LEU A 83 12.69 -12.18 1.38
CA LEU A 83 13.12 -11.30 0.28
C LEU A 83 13.39 -9.87 0.77
N TYR A 84 12.54 -9.38 1.69
CA TYR A 84 12.72 -8.08 2.32
C TYR A 84 14.02 -8.06 3.14
N CYS A 85 14.20 -9.04 4.03
CA CYS A 85 15.38 -9.15 4.89
C CYS A 85 16.68 -9.24 4.08
N ASP A 86 16.69 -10.06 3.02
CA ASP A 86 17.83 -10.23 2.12
C ASP A 86 18.19 -8.93 1.39
N PHE A 87 17.19 -8.16 0.96
CA PHE A 87 17.41 -6.89 0.29
C PHE A 87 17.97 -5.84 1.24
N ILE A 88 17.35 -5.64 2.40
CA ILE A 88 17.76 -4.61 3.38
C ILE A 88 19.17 -4.89 3.90
N GLY A 89 19.55 -6.15 4.11
CA GLY A 89 20.90 -6.52 4.52
C GLY A 89 22.00 -6.18 3.51
N ARG A 90 21.67 -5.84 2.27
CA ARG A 90 22.61 -5.51 1.18
C ARG A 90 22.69 -4.02 0.87
N VAL A 91 21.74 -3.22 1.34
CA VAL A 91 21.58 -1.81 0.96
C VAL A 91 21.88 -0.91 2.15
N ASN A 92 22.60 0.19 1.93
CA ASN A 92 22.81 1.23 2.94
C ASN A 92 21.68 2.26 2.78
N ILE A 93 20.84 2.44 3.81
CA ILE A 93 19.52 3.05 3.64
C ILE A 93 19.45 4.43 4.28
N ASP A 94 18.91 5.37 3.51
CA ASP A 94 18.42 6.67 3.99
C ASP A 94 16.92 6.54 4.25
N LEU A 95 16.52 6.63 5.52
CA LEU A 95 15.13 6.59 5.99
C LEU A 95 14.62 8.04 6.15
N GLY A 96 13.34 8.32 5.89
CA GLY A 96 12.74 9.64 6.15
C GLY A 96 12.05 10.31 4.97
N ARG A 97 11.05 9.68 4.35
CA ARG A 97 10.28 10.22 3.22
C ARG A 97 8.76 10.19 3.38
N TRP A 98 8.22 9.55 4.42
CA TRP A 98 6.77 9.52 4.64
C TRP A 98 6.32 10.70 5.49
N SER A 99 5.27 11.36 5.04
CA SER A 99 4.61 12.42 5.80
C SER A 99 3.73 11.84 6.90
N HIS A 100 3.35 12.68 7.88
CA HIS A 100 2.36 12.29 8.87
C HIS A 100 1.00 12.00 8.19
N PRO A 101 0.31 10.90 8.56
CA PRO A 101 -0.99 10.58 8.03
C PRO A 101 -2.02 11.63 8.41
N ARG A 102 -2.95 11.90 7.49
CA ARG A 102 -4.12 12.73 7.75
C ARG A 102 -5.37 11.90 7.58
N SER A 103 -6.35 12.14 8.43
CA SER A 103 -7.68 11.53 8.30
C SER A 103 -8.74 12.58 7.99
N GLU A 104 -9.43 12.41 6.87
CA GLU A 104 -10.53 13.26 6.40
C GLU A 104 -11.64 12.37 5.83
N ASP A 105 -12.91 12.65 6.17
CA ASP A 105 -14.09 11.96 5.61
C ASP A 105 -14.02 10.41 5.59
N SER A 106 -13.49 9.79 6.65
CA SER A 106 -13.28 8.33 6.79
C SER A 106 -12.17 7.74 5.89
N TRP A 107 -11.33 8.58 5.31
CA TRP A 107 -10.14 8.19 4.57
C TRP A 107 -8.87 8.57 5.34
N VAL A 108 -7.81 7.79 5.13
CA VAL A 108 -6.45 8.12 5.56
C VAL A 108 -5.62 8.38 4.31
N THR A 109 -4.90 9.50 4.30
CA THR A 109 -4.00 9.92 3.22
C THR A 109 -2.60 10.15 3.78
N ILE A 110 -1.59 9.59 3.12
CA ILE A 110 -0.19 9.67 3.53
C ILE A 110 0.68 9.97 2.31
N ALA A 111 1.24 11.17 2.22
CA ALA A 111 2.18 11.50 1.16
C ALA A 111 3.52 10.77 1.38
N GLY A 112 4.13 10.24 0.31
CA GLY A 112 5.41 9.57 0.42
C GLY A 112 5.96 9.01 -0.89
N PRO A 113 7.02 8.18 -0.82
CA PRO A 113 7.72 7.65 -1.99
C PRO A 113 7.05 6.38 -2.52
N VAL A 114 5.87 6.54 -3.14
CA VAL A 114 5.21 5.47 -3.88
C VAL A 114 5.82 5.33 -5.28
N VAL A 115 6.17 4.10 -5.68
CA VAL A 115 6.74 3.78 -7.01
C VAL A 115 5.66 3.91 -8.08
N GLU A 116 4.52 3.30 -7.82
CA GLU A 116 3.36 3.34 -8.70
C GLU A 116 2.09 3.35 -7.84
N ALA A 117 1.26 4.37 -8.06
CA ALA A 117 -0.08 4.44 -7.54
C ALA A 117 -1.02 4.18 -8.72
N ALA A 118 -1.47 2.93 -8.86
CA ALA A 118 -2.48 2.61 -9.86
C ALA A 118 -3.86 2.79 -9.22
N THR A 119 -4.41 4.00 -9.32
CA THR A 119 -5.81 4.28 -8.98
C THR A 119 -6.68 3.75 -10.12
N ARG A 120 -6.91 2.44 -10.17
CA ARG A 120 -8.08 1.94 -10.90
C ARG A 120 -9.27 2.06 -9.98
N VAL A 121 -10.30 2.74 -10.47
CA VAL A 121 -11.59 2.93 -9.81
C VAL A 121 -12.02 1.57 -9.23
N HIS A 122 -12.00 1.46 -7.90
CA HIS A 122 -12.30 0.28 -7.06
C HIS A 122 -11.17 -0.71 -6.69
N ASP A 123 -9.98 -0.66 -7.28
CA ASP A 123 -8.86 -1.55 -6.96
C ASP A 123 -7.62 -0.73 -6.55
N ARG A 124 -7.46 -0.50 -5.24
CA ARG A 124 -6.31 0.24 -4.70
C ARG A 124 -5.09 -0.66 -4.73
N THR A 125 -4.15 -0.35 -5.62
CA THR A 125 -2.85 -0.98 -5.70
C THR A 125 -1.77 0.07 -5.49
N VAL A 126 -0.91 -0.15 -4.50
CA VAL A 126 0.25 0.70 -4.22
C VAL A 126 1.51 -0.14 -4.26
N GLU A 127 2.51 0.31 -5.00
CA GLU A 127 3.82 -0.32 -5.03
C GLU A 127 4.86 0.52 -4.26
N LEU A 128 5.56 -0.14 -3.34
CA LEU A 128 6.49 0.45 -2.39
C LEU A 128 7.85 -0.22 -2.54
N ARG A 129 8.93 0.55 -2.59
CA ARG A 129 10.28 -0.02 -2.47
C ARG A 129 10.50 -0.49 -1.04
N TYR A 130 11.24 -1.60 -0.87
CA TYR A 130 11.53 -2.14 0.47
C TYR A 130 12.17 -1.13 1.42
N VAL A 131 13.04 -0.24 0.91
CA VAL A 131 13.66 0.83 1.71
C VAL A 131 12.65 1.76 2.41
N HIS A 132 11.39 1.81 1.96
CA HIS A 132 10.36 2.71 2.48
C HIS A 132 9.27 1.99 3.30
N VAL A 133 9.29 0.65 3.35
CA VAL A 133 8.23 -0.16 3.99
C VAL A 133 8.26 -0.02 5.52
N ALA A 134 9.43 -0.13 6.14
CA ALA A 134 9.56 -0.04 7.60
C ALA A 134 9.17 1.35 8.13
N GLU A 135 9.50 2.40 7.38
CA GLU A 135 9.12 3.76 7.74
C GLU A 135 7.60 3.97 7.66
N LEU A 136 6.96 3.55 6.56
CA LEU A 136 5.50 3.61 6.43
C LEU A 136 4.81 2.84 7.56
N HIS A 137 5.33 1.66 7.89
CA HIS A 137 4.81 0.83 8.98
C HIS A 137 4.86 1.56 10.33
N GLN A 138 5.99 2.17 10.68
CA GLN A 138 6.12 2.92 11.93
C GLN A 138 5.16 4.12 11.97
N VAL A 139 5.09 4.89 10.88
CA VAL A 139 4.21 6.06 10.76
C VAL A 139 2.74 5.68 10.94
N LEU A 140 2.32 4.51 10.46
CA LEU A 140 0.96 4.00 10.61
C LEU A 140 0.65 3.51 12.03
N ILE A 141 1.62 2.87 12.70
CA ILE A 141 1.47 2.49 14.12
C ILE A 141 1.29 3.74 14.98
N ASP A 142 2.16 4.73 14.82
CA ASP A 142 2.11 5.97 15.60
C ASP A 142 0.76 6.69 15.42
N PHE A 143 0.23 6.68 14.19
CA PHE A 143 -1.08 7.21 13.87
C PHE A 143 -2.22 6.43 14.54
N ALA A 144 -2.17 5.09 14.51
CA ALA A 144 -3.18 4.23 15.13
C ALA A 144 -3.23 4.41 16.66
N ASP A 145 -2.06 4.50 17.31
CA ASP A 145 -1.93 4.70 18.74
C ASP A 145 -2.45 6.08 19.17
N THR A 146 -2.08 7.13 18.42
CA THR A 146 -2.58 8.50 18.68
C THR A 146 -4.10 8.56 18.63
N ARG A 147 -4.70 7.94 17.61
CA ARG A 147 -6.16 7.88 17.43
C ARG A 147 -6.84 7.14 18.58
N ALA A 148 -6.29 6.01 19.01
CA ALA A 148 -6.85 5.23 20.11
C ALA A 148 -6.87 6.03 21.43
N ALA A 149 -5.87 6.88 21.65
CA ALA A 149 -5.82 7.79 22.80
C ALA A 149 -6.88 8.90 22.74
N ASP A 150 -7.13 9.46 21.55
CA ASP A 150 -8.16 10.47 21.32
C ASP A 150 -9.58 9.90 21.52
N ASP A 151 -9.86 8.72 20.96
CA ASP A 151 -11.16 8.03 21.10
C ASP A 151 -11.46 7.62 22.55
N ALA A 152 -10.43 7.37 23.38
CA ALA A 152 -10.59 7.06 24.79
C ALA A 152 -10.86 8.30 25.68
N SER A 153 -10.64 9.50 25.15
CA SER A 153 -10.71 10.76 25.89
C SER A 153 -12.01 11.56 25.63
N GLY A 154 -12.81 11.15 24.63
CA GLY A 154 -14.09 11.79 24.24
C GLY A 154 -15.32 11.06 24.77
#